data_AF-A0AA35SH30-F1
#
_entry.id   AF-A0AA35SH30-F1
#
_cell.length_a   1.000
_cell.length_b   1.000
_cell.length_c   1.000
_cell.angle_alpha   90.00
_cell.angle_beta   90.00
_cell.angle_gamma   90.00
#
_symmetry.space_group_name_H-M   'P 1'
#
loop_
_entity.id
_entity.type
_entity.pdbx_description
1 polymer ?
#
loop_
_entity_poly.entity_id
_entity_poly.type
_entity_poly.pdbx_seq_one_letter_code
_entity_poly.pdbx_strand_id
1 'polypeptide(L)'
;MSVLSRSTRSLGLLSRVATYSRTSFQEPQTVGVATTWSQWEGCGQHRRHLATEQGGSSYRQPAPSNSMYGGRHTVTLIPGDGIGPELAACVKEVFRVANCPVHFEEINVSGLISDTAAIDDAVKSIRRNGVGLKGILKTKLDDVDHHSLNVTLRVGLKLFANVVLCKSVPGINTRHKEVDIVVIRENTEGEYSGLEHESVPGVVEGLKIITSEKSRGIAKYAFDYATRHGRKKVTAIHKANIMKLSDGLFLRECTSVAEGYPSIEFNSMIIDNCCMQLVSRPQQFDVMVMPNLYGNIVGNIGAGLVGGAGICPGRNVGREYVVFEQGARHVGLDLAFQNVANPTAMLLSSVQMLRHLGNQSHADRIESAIYKTVSQPKVSLSARALF
;
A
#
# COMPACT_ATOMS: atom_id res chain seq x y z
N MET A 1 -22.04 -69.79 56.87
CA MET A 1 -22.31 -70.73 55.75
C MET A 1 -21.23 -70.48 54.70
N SER A 2 -20.09 -71.20 54.74
CA SER A 2 -19.88 -72.55 54.15
C SER A 2 -19.92 -72.48 52.60
N VAL A 3 -18.99 -73.00 51.78
CA VAL A 3 -17.78 -73.83 51.95
C VAL A 3 -17.26 -74.19 50.51
N LEU A 4 -15.96 -74.54 50.38
CA LEU A 4 -15.26 -75.29 49.28
C LEU A 4 -14.95 -74.56 47.94
N SER A 5 -13.69 -74.38 47.48
CA SER A 5 -12.58 -75.31 47.14
C SER A 5 -12.96 -76.26 45.97
N ARG A 6 -12.28 -76.33 44.82
CA ARG A 6 -10.91 -76.85 44.54
C ARG A 6 -10.64 -76.65 43.04
N SER A 7 -9.49 -76.09 42.62
CA SER A 7 -8.23 -76.76 42.22
C SER A 7 -8.15 -77.30 40.77
N THR A 8 -7.23 -76.68 40.02
CA THR A 8 -6.19 -77.21 39.11
C THR A 8 -6.56 -78.05 37.88
N ARG A 9 -6.08 -77.60 36.70
CA ARG A 9 -4.99 -78.26 35.95
C ARG A 9 -4.48 -77.38 34.80
N SER A 10 -3.15 -77.31 34.72
CA SER A 10 -2.32 -76.75 33.66
C SER A 10 -2.03 -77.79 32.57
N LEU A 11 -1.77 -77.31 31.34
CA LEU A 11 -1.03 -77.87 30.20
C LEU A 11 -1.44 -76.98 29.01
N GLY A 12 -0.60 -76.31 28.22
CA GLY A 12 0.80 -76.44 27.91
C GLY A 12 0.96 -76.20 26.39
N LEU A 13 2.05 -75.54 25.98
CA LEU A 13 2.56 -75.36 24.60
C LEU A 13 1.87 -74.33 23.68
N LEU A 14 2.57 -73.56 22.82
CA LEU A 14 3.96 -73.08 22.71
C LEU A 14 4.01 -72.15 21.48
N SER A 15 4.85 -71.11 21.57
CA SER A 15 5.55 -70.40 20.48
C SER A 15 4.77 -69.73 19.34
N ARG A 16 4.95 -68.41 19.21
CA ARG A 16 5.79 -67.83 18.13
C ARG A 16 6.18 -66.40 18.48
N VAL A 17 7.43 -66.25 18.91
CA VAL A 17 8.22 -65.03 18.80
C VAL A 17 8.73 -64.98 17.36
N ALA A 18 8.52 -63.87 16.67
CA ALA A 18 9.20 -63.55 15.42
C ALA A 18 9.94 -62.23 15.59
N THR A 19 11.21 -62.36 15.96
CA THR A 19 12.28 -61.43 15.63
C THR A 19 12.34 -61.27 14.12
N TYR A 20 12.39 -60.02 13.62
CA TYR A 20 12.88 -59.76 12.27
C TYR A 20 14.16 -58.94 12.33
N SER A 21 15.14 -59.44 11.59
CA SER A 21 16.55 -59.16 11.61
C SER A 21 16.94 -58.08 10.63
N ARG A 22 18.09 -57.44 10.91
CA ARG A 22 18.84 -56.59 9.98
C ARG A 22 18.94 -57.24 8.61
N THR A 23 18.47 -56.53 7.59
CA THR A 23 18.85 -56.75 6.20
C THR A 23 19.04 -55.39 5.52
N SER A 24 20.30 -55.17 5.10
CA SER A 24 20.74 -54.50 3.87
C SER A 24 20.02 -53.24 3.37
N PHE A 25 20.80 -52.15 3.37
CA PHE A 25 20.78 -51.04 2.41
C PHE A 25 20.13 -51.40 1.06
N GLN A 26 19.08 -50.67 0.70
CA GLN A 26 18.71 -50.35 -0.68
C GLN A 26 18.30 -48.88 -0.73
N GLU A 27 18.99 -48.10 -1.55
CA GLU A 27 18.65 -46.71 -1.88
C GLU A 27 17.23 -46.64 -2.47
N PRO A 28 16.36 -45.72 -2.01
CA PRO A 28 15.16 -45.39 -2.77
C PRO A 28 15.57 -44.59 -4.01
N GLN A 29 15.17 -45.14 -5.16
CA GLN A 29 15.37 -44.58 -6.48
C GLN A 29 14.89 -43.13 -6.58
N THR A 30 15.72 -42.30 -7.18
CA THR A 30 15.42 -40.95 -7.64
C THR A 30 14.22 -40.97 -8.60
N VAL A 31 13.05 -40.60 -8.10
CA VAL A 31 11.94 -40.17 -8.96
C VAL A 31 12.28 -38.74 -9.39
N GLY A 32 12.84 -38.61 -10.59
CA GLY A 32 13.15 -37.33 -11.21
C GLY A 32 11.87 -36.52 -11.43
N VAL A 33 11.69 -35.48 -10.63
CA VAL A 33 10.82 -34.36 -10.99
C VAL A 33 11.70 -33.37 -11.75
N ALA A 34 11.62 -33.44 -13.08
CA ALA A 34 12.16 -32.44 -13.96
C ALA A 34 11.30 -31.16 -13.83
N THR A 35 11.65 -30.29 -12.87
CA THR A 35 11.24 -28.89 -12.89
C THR A 35 12.30 -28.09 -13.64
N THR A 36 11.87 -27.47 -14.73
CA THR A 36 12.66 -26.74 -15.71
C THR A 36 13.44 -25.57 -15.08
N TRP A 37 14.75 -25.77 -14.90
CA TRP A 37 15.75 -24.73 -14.61
C TRP A 37 16.34 -24.11 -15.90
N SER A 38 15.56 -24.05 -16.98
CA SER A 38 16.03 -23.65 -18.32
C SER A 38 15.51 -22.27 -18.77
N GLN A 39 15.48 -21.28 -17.88
CA GLN A 39 15.21 -19.88 -18.25
C GLN A 39 16.21 -18.85 -17.72
N TRP A 40 17.33 -19.26 -17.12
CA TRP A 40 18.34 -18.34 -16.60
C TRP A 40 19.79 -18.65 -17.02
N GLU A 41 19.97 -19.36 -18.14
CA GLU A 41 21.26 -19.45 -18.84
C GLU A 41 21.18 -18.68 -20.16
N GLY A 42 21.24 -17.36 -20.05
CA GLY A 42 21.14 -16.47 -21.20
C GLY A 42 21.39 -15.00 -20.89
N CYS A 43 22.25 -14.69 -19.90
CA CYS A 43 22.70 -13.31 -19.66
C CYS A 43 24.17 -13.28 -19.21
N GLY A 44 24.99 -14.10 -19.87
CA GLY A 44 26.44 -14.04 -19.76
C GLY A 44 27.00 -13.38 -21.02
N GLN A 45 27.41 -12.12 -20.89
CA GLN A 45 28.19 -11.27 -21.82
C GLN A 45 27.44 -10.04 -22.35
N HIS A 46 27.22 -9.02 -21.51
CA HIS A 46 27.24 -7.63 -21.96
C HIS A 46 28.19 -6.83 -21.07
N ARG A 47 29.42 -6.71 -21.55
CA ARG A 47 30.50 -5.95 -20.94
C ARG A 47 30.37 -4.48 -21.36
N ARG A 48 30.27 -3.60 -20.35
CA ARG A 48 30.51 -2.13 -20.39
C ARG A 48 29.69 -1.29 -21.38
N HIS A 49 28.64 -0.68 -20.85
CA HIS A 49 28.43 0.78 -20.97
C HIS A 49 27.89 1.29 -19.64
N LEU A 50 28.81 1.70 -18.75
CA LEU A 50 28.46 2.61 -17.66
C LEU A 50 28.12 3.95 -18.33
N ALA A 51 26.85 4.16 -18.62
CA ALA A 51 26.35 5.49 -18.86
C ALA A 51 26.42 6.25 -17.54
N THR A 52 27.39 7.14 -17.44
CA THR A 52 27.44 8.24 -16.49
C THR A 52 26.21 9.12 -16.69
N GLU A 53 25.07 8.76 -16.11
CA GLU A 53 24.03 9.74 -15.77
C GLU A 53 24.46 10.47 -14.49
N GLN A 54 25.53 11.25 -14.60
CA GLN A 54 25.76 12.39 -13.71
C GLN A 54 24.87 13.52 -14.23
N GLY A 55 23.73 13.73 -13.57
CA GLY A 55 22.84 14.84 -13.90
C GLY A 55 21.53 14.76 -13.14
N GLY A 56 21.34 15.66 -12.18
CA GLY A 56 20.13 15.82 -11.37
C GLY A 56 18.90 16.19 -12.20
N SER A 57 18.33 15.23 -12.94
CA SER A 57 17.03 15.40 -13.57
C SER A 57 15.95 15.20 -12.50
N SER A 58 15.25 16.27 -12.12
CA SER A 58 14.10 16.20 -11.19
C SER A 58 13.05 15.19 -11.68
N TYR A 59 12.36 14.50 -10.76
CA TYR A 59 11.38 13.47 -11.11
C TYR A 59 10.26 14.11 -11.91
N ARG A 60 10.06 13.70 -13.16
CA ARG A 60 8.94 14.21 -13.95
C ARG A 60 7.65 13.56 -13.46
N GLN A 61 6.70 14.36 -12.97
CA GLN A 61 5.37 13.85 -12.63
C GLN A 61 4.69 13.31 -13.89
N PRO A 62 3.76 12.36 -13.75
CA PRO A 62 2.87 11.96 -14.81
C PRO A 62 2.25 13.19 -15.49
N ALA A 63 2.03 13.10 -16.80
CA ALA A 63 1.26 14.11 -17.49
C ALA A 63 -0.13 14.24 -16.82
N PRO A 64 -0.74 15.44 -16.83
CA PRO A 64 -2.02 15.70 -16.17
C PRO A 64 -3.11 14.71 -16.64
N SER A 65 -3.23 14.51 -17.96
CA SER A 65 -4.08 13.49 -18.57
C SER A 65 -3.67 13.31 -20.03
N ASN A 66 -3.87 12.10 -20.55
CA ASN A 66 -3.69 11.80 -21.97
C ASN A 66 -4.99 11.98 -22.79
N SER A 67 -6.12 12.18 -22.11
CA SER A 67 -7.46 12.20 -22.71
C SER A 67 -8.23 13.46 -22.31
N MET A 68 -7.96 14.56 -23.04
CA MET A 68 -8.66 15.83 -22.89
C MET A 68 -9.34 16.23 -24.20
N TYR A 69 -10.66 16.39 -24.17
CA TYR A 69 -11.46 16.80 -25.33
C TYR A 69 -12.40 17.94 -24.94
N GLY A 70 -12.45 19.01 -25.74
CA GLY A 70 -13.33 20.15 -25.46
C GLY A 70 -13.09 20.81 -24.09
N GLY A 71 -11.85 20.79 -23.59
CA GLY A 71 -11.48 21.32 -22.28
C GLY A 71 -11.91 20.46 -21.08
N ARG A 72 -12.39 19.22 -21.30
CA ARG A 72 -12.74 18.28 -20.23
C ARG A 72 -11.77 17.10 -20.21
N HIS A 73 -11.29 16.73 -19.03
CA HIS A 73 -10.45 15.55 -18.83
C HIS A 73 -11.30 14.31 -18.62
N THR A 74 -10.97 13.22 -19.29
CA THR A 74 -11.55 11.90 -18.97
C THR A 74 -10.70 11.24 -17.88
N VAL A 75 -11.36 10.79 -16.82
CA VAL A 75 -10.74 10.18 -15.65
C VAL A 75 -11.41 8.83 -15.41
N THR A 76 -10.62 7.78 -15.24
CA THR A 76 -11.17 6.47 -14.85
C THR A 76 -11.65 6.52 -13.40
N LEU A 77 -12.90 6.14 -13.16
CA LEU A 77 -13.49 6.01 -11.82
C LEU A 77 -13.71 4.53 -11.52
N ILE A 78 -13.11 4.04 -10.44
CA ILE A 78 -13.35 2.68 -9.93
C ILE A 78 -14.09 2.82 -8.60
N PRO A 79 -15.42 2.59 -8.53
CA PRO A 79 -16.18 2.77 -7.29
C PRO A 79 -15.66 1.92 -6.13
N GLY A 80 -15.24 0.68 -6.42
CA GLY A 80 -14.72 -0.27 -5.42
C GLY A 80 -15.82 -0.94 -4.59
N ASP A 81 -15.44 -1.46 -3.43
CA ASP A 81 -16.30 -2.25 -2.54
C ASP A 81 -16.80 -1.45 -1.33
N GLY A 82 -17.77 -2.01 -0.61
CA GLY A 82 -18.30 -1.46 0.64
C GLY A 82 -18.92 -0.07 0.46
N ILE A 83 -18.41 0.93 1.20
CA ILE A 83 -18.87 2.33 1.09
C ILE A 83 -18.40 3.01 -0.20
N GLY A 84 -17.49 2.39 -0.96
CA GLY A 84 -16.89 2.96 -2.17
C GLY A 84 -17.89 3.56 -3.17
N PRO A 85 -18.94 2.82 -3.58
CA PRO A 85 -19.96 3.33 -4.50
C PRO A 85 -20.70 4.58 -3.99
N GLU A 86 -21.03 4.64 -2.70
CA GLU A 86 -21.69 5.80 -2.08
C GLU A 86 -20.77 7.03 -2.12
N LEU A 87 -19.49 6.84 -1.79
CA LEU A 87 -18.50 7.90 -1.82
C LEU A 87 -18.21 8.38 -3.26
N ALA A 88 -18.15 7.46 -4.22
CA ALA A 88 -17.97 7.78 -5.63
C ALA A 88 -19.16 8.57 -6.19
N ALA A 89 -20.38 8.21 -5.81
CA ALA A 89 -21.58 8.98 -6.16
C ALA A 89 -21.54 10.40 -5.57
N CYS A 90 -21.10 10.55 -4.32
CA CYS A 90 -20.91 11.85 -3.68
C CYS A 90 -19.91 12.74 -4.45
N VAL A 91 -18.76 12.19 -4.85
CA VAL A 91 -17.77 12.92 -5.67
C VAL A 91 -18.39 13.37 -7.00
N LYS A 92 -19.08 12.46 -7.71
CA LYS A 92 -19.75 12.78 -8.98
C LYS A 92 -20.72 13.94 -8.84
N GLU A 93 -21.53 13.94 -7.78
CA GLU A 93 -22.51 14.98 -7.53
C GLU A 93 -21.85 16.34 -7.21
N VAL A 94 -20.83 16.35 -6.34
CA VAL A 94 -20.06 17.57 -6.05
C VAL A 94 -19.40 18.12 -7.31
N PHE A 95 -18.82 17.26 -8.16
CA PHE A 95 -18.17 17.67 -9.40
C PHE A 95 -19.16 18.22 -10.42
N ARG A 96 -20.36 17.63 -10.50
CA ARG A 96 -21.46 18.10 -11.34
C ARG A 96 -21.91 19.49 -10.91
N VAL A 97 -22.18 19.71 -9.63
CA VAL A 97 -22.63 21.00 -9.08
C VAL A 97 -21.54 22.07 -9.18
N ALA A 98 -20.27 21.69 -8.99
CA ALA A 98 -19.13 22.59 -9.13
C ALA A 98 -18.75 22.91 -10.59
N ASN A 99 -19.41 22.27 -11.57
CA ASN A 99 -19.10 22.35 -13.00
C ASN A 99 -17.64 21.99 -13.32
N CYS A 100 -17.08 20.99 -12.65
CA CYS A 100 -15.72 20.55 -12.89
C CYS A 100 -15.54 20.06 -14.34
N PRO A 101 -14.42 20.38 -15.01
CA PRO A 101 -14.11 19.94 -16.37
C PRO A 101 -13.59 18.50 -16.37
N VAL A 102 -14.34 17.59 -15.75
CA VAL A 102 -14.01 16.17 -15.62
C VAL A 102 -15.18 15.33 -16.10
N HIS A 103 -14.88 14.31 -16.89
CA HIS A 103 -15.80 13.25 -17.25
C HIS A 103 -15.29 11.95 -16.63
N PHE A 104 -16.14 11.29 -15.84
CA PHE A 104 -15.78 10.02 -15.22
C PHE A 104 -16.17 8.86 -16.12
N GLU A 105 -15.17 8.07 -16.51
CA GLU A 105 -15.36 6.78 -17.14
C GLU A 105 -15.38 5.71 -16.05
N GLU A 106 -16.56 5.21 -15.72
CA GLU A 106 -16.76 4.30 -14.60
C GLU A 106 -16.47 2.84 -15.00
N ILE A 107 -15.55 2.19 -14.28
CA ILE A 107 -15.21 0.78 -14.44
C ILE A 107 -15.48 0.08 -13.12
N ASN A 108 -16.44 -0.85 -13.13
CA ASN A 108 -16.82 -1.61 -11.94
C ASN A 108 -15.84 -2.74 -11.70
N VAL A 109 -15.05 -2.62 -10.63
CA VAL A 109 -14.15 -3.67 -10.15
C VAL A 109 -14.48 -3.95 -8.70
N SER A 110 -14.61 -5.22 -8.35
CA SER A 110 -14.91 -5.68 -6.99
C SER A 110 -13.93 -6.77 -6.56
N GLY A 111 -13.33 -6.61 -5.39
CA GLY A 111 -12.50 -7.63 -4.75
C GLY A 111 -13.31 -8.76 -4.09
N LEU A 112 -14.63 -8.64 -4.03
CA LEU A 112 -15.51 -9.68 -3.47
C LEU A 112 -15.73 -10.84 -4.46
N ILE A 113 -15.83 -10.51 -5.74
CA ILE A 113 -16.16 -11.46 -6.83
C ILE A 113 -14.89 -11.93 -7.56
N SER A 114 -13.74 -11.30 -7.32
CA SER A 114 -12.44 -11.64 -7.93
C SER A 114 -12.47 -11.68 -9.46
N ASP A 115 -13.12 -10.70 -10.10
CA ASP A 115 -13.18 -10.60 -11.57
C ASP A 115 -11.86 -10.06 -12.13
N THR A 116 -11.07 -10.95 -12.72
CA THR A 116 -9.77 -10.62 -13.32
C THR A 116 -9.90 -9.87 -14.65
N ALA A 117 -11.01 -10.03 -15.38
CA ALA A 117 -11.22 -9.28 -16.63
C ALA A 117 -11.51 -7.80 -16.32
N ALA A 118 -12.29 -7.53 -15.27
CA ALA A 118 -12.63 -6.17 -14.86
C ALA A 118 -11.39 -5.36 -14.42
N ILE A 119 -10.43 -5.98 -13.72
CA ILE A 119 -9.19 -5.28 -13.33
C ILE A 119 -8.31 -4.95 -14.55
N ASP A 120 -8.26 -5.83 -15.56
CA ASP A 120 -7.51 -5.56 -16.79
C ASP A 120 -8.11 -4.39 -17.57
N ASP A 121 -9.44 -4.30 -17.63
CA ASP A 121 -10.13 -3.18 -18.27
C ASP A 121 -9.91 -1.87 -17.51
N ALA A 122 -9.87 -1.91 -16.18
CA ALA A 122 -9.50 -0.76 -15.36
C ALA A 122 -8.04 -0.31 -15.63
N VAL A 123 -7.09 -1.24 -15.75
CA VAL A 123 -5.69 -0.94 -16.10
C VAL A 123 -5.61 -0.31 -17.50
N LYS A 124 -6.31 -0.86 -18.50
CA LYS A 124 -6.35 -0.30 -19.86
C LYS A 124 -6.95 1.11 -19.87
N SER A 125 -8.05 1.31 -19.14
CA SER A 125 -8.71 2.61 -19.00
C SER A 125 -7.77 3.65 -18.39
N ILE A 126 -7.08 3.32 -17.29
CA ILE A 126 -6.11 4.23 -16.66
C ILE A 126 -4.92 4.51 -17.58
N ARG A 127 -4.42 3.52 -18.33
CA ARG A 127 -3.35 3.75 -19.31
C ARG A 127 -3.76 4.74 -20.40
N ARG A 128 -5.00 4.65 -20.88
CA ARG A 128 -5.55 5.58 -21.87
C ARG A 128 -5.77 6.98 -21.30
N ASN A 129 -6.27 7.09 -20.07
CA ASN A 129 -6.65 8.37 -19.47
C ASN A 129 -5.48 9.09 -18.78
N GLY A 130 -4.48 8.34 -18.31
CA GLY A 130 -3.33 8.82 -17.52
C GLY A 130 -3.61 8.93 -16.02
N VAL A 131 -4.89 8.97 -15.63
CA VAL A 131 -5.33 9.26 -14.26
C VAL A 131 -6.53 8.39 -13.87
N GLY A 132 -6.56 7.98 -12.61
CA GLY A 132 -7.70 7.28 -12.02
C GLY A 132 -8.08 7.82 -10.64
N LEU A 133 -9.35 7.69 -10.28
CA LEU A 133 -9.88 7.84 -8.93
C LEU A 133 -10.51 6.51 -8.53
N LYS A 134 -10.11 5.94 -7.39
CA LYS A 134 -10.61 4.64 -6.94
C LYS A 134 -11.10 4.65 -5.50
N GLY A 135 -12.17 3.90 -5.25
CA GLY A 135 -12.52 3.38 -3.93
C GLY A 135 -11.57 2.28 -3.46
N ILE A 136 -11.92 1.70 -2.32
CA ILE A 136 -11.15 0.61 -1.73
C ILE A 136 -11.66 -0.72 -2.28
N LEU A 137 -10.75 -1.56 -2.77
CA LEU A 137 -11.04 -2.93 -3.17
C LEU A 137 -10.74 -3.85 -1.98
N LYS A 138 -11.71 -4.68 -1.58
CA LYS A 138 -11.52 -5.69 -0.55
C LYS A 138 -10.49 -6.72 -1.02
N THR A 139 -9.68 -7.21 -0.09
CA THR A 139 -8.82 -8.37 -0.31
C THR A 139 -9.28 -9.44 0.67
N LYS A 140 -9.52 -10.65 0.15
CA LYS A 140 -9.84 -11.83 0.94
C LYS A 140 -8.60 -12.23 1.73
N LEU A 141 -8.76 -12.54 3.01
CA LEU A 141 -7.65 -12.85 3.94
C LEU A 141 -7.54 -14.35 4.23
N ASP A 142 -8.61 -15.07 3.90
CA ASP A 142 -8.87 -16.48 4.13
C ASP A 142 -8.30 -17.39 3.03
N ASP A 143 -7.80 -16.79 1.94
CA ASP A 143 -7.23 -17.49 0.80
C ASP A 143 -5.77 -17.07 0.62
N VAL A 144 -4.86 -18.00 0.92
CA VAL A 144 -3.40 -17.81 0.86
C VAL A 144 -2.92 -17.59 -0.58
N ASP A 145 -3.64 -18.14 -1.56
CA ASP A 145 -3.31 -18.02 -2.98
C ASP A 145 -3.98 -16.81 -3.65
N HIS A 146 -4.78 -16.03 -2.90
CA HIS A 146 -5.49 -14.89 -3.45
C HIS A 146 -4.60 -13.67 -3.68
N HIS A 147 -4.31 -13.40 -4.95
CA HIS A 147 -3.64 -12.18 -5.35
C HIS A 147 -4.55 -10.94 -5.22
N SER A 148 -4.13 -9.98 -4.40
CA SER A 148 -4.87 -8.72 -4.19
C SER A 148 -4.97 -7.90 -5.49
N LEU A 149 -6.20 -7.58 -5.91
CA LEU A 149 -6.44 -6.69 -7.07
C LEU A 149 -5.77 -5.32 -6.93
N ASN A 150 -5.60 -4.82 -5.69
CA ASN A 150 -4.86 -3.59 -5.44
C ASN A 150 -3.38 -3.71 -5.81
N VAL A 151 -2.77 -4.87 -5.60
CA VAL A 151 -1.38 -5.16 -5.98
C VAL A 151 -1.30 -5.27 -7.50
N THR A 152 -2.23 -6.00 -8.14
CA THR A 152 -2.32 -6.10 -9.60
C THR A 152 -2.37 -4.73 -10.26
N LEU A 153 -3.19 -3.81 -9.74
CA LEU A 153 -3.28 -2.43 -10.23
C LEU A 153 -1.94 -1.68 -10.10
N ARG A 154 -1.28 -1.77 -8.94
CA ARG A 154 -0.01 -1.08 -8.69
C ARG A 154 1.12 -1.60 -9.55
N VAL A 155 1.23 -2.92 -9.70
CA VAL A 155 2.26 -3.55 -10.52
C VAL A 155 2.00 -3.29 -12.00
N GLY A 156 0.76 -3.49 -12.46
CA GLY A 156 0.35 -3.29 -13.86
C GLY A 156 0.54 -1.85 -14.35
N LEU A 157 0.44 -0.86 -13.45
CA LEU A 157 0.65 0.56 -13.74
C LEU A 157 1.99 1.10 -13.23
N LYS A 158 2.84 0.26 -12.64
CA LYS A 158 4.15 0.63 -12.05
C LYS A 158 4.04 1.84 -11.09
N LEU A 159 3.02 1.84 -10.23
CA LEU A 159 2.75 2.89 -9.24
C LEU A 159 3.67 2.73 -8.03
N PHE A 160 4.91 3.19 -8.15
CA PHE A 160 5.99 2.94 -7.20
C PHE A 160 5.91 3.75 -5.89
N ALA A 161 5.24 4.90 -5.88
CA ALA A 161 5.14 5.77 -4.70
C ALA A 161 3.70 5.89 -4.22
N ASN A 162 3.43 5.52 -2.98
CA ASN A 162 2.19 5.83 -2.29
C ASN A 162 2.40 7.07 -1.41
N VAL A 163 1.51 8.06 -1.51
CA VAL A 163 1.56 9.31 -0.75
C VAL A 163 0.29 9.46 0.04
N VAL A 164 0.39 9.64 1.35
CA VAL A 164 -0.74 9.89 2.27
C VAL A 164 -0.50 11.21 2.97
N LEU A 165 -1.51 12.09 2.95
CA LEU A 165 -1.44 13.37 3.67
C LEU A 165 -2.18 13.26 5.00
N CYS A 166 -1.45 13.35 6.08
CA CYS A 166 -1.96 13.32 7.45
C CYS A 166 -1.97 14.75 7.98
N LYS A 167 -3.05 15.49 7.67
CA LYS A 167 -3.21 16.90 8.07
C LYS A 167 -4.39 17.06 9.01
N SER A 168 -4.18 17.73 10.14
CA SER A 168 -5.25 18.12 11.06
C SER A 168 -6.26 19.01 10.34
N VAL A 169 -7.53 18.60 10.34
CA VAL A 169 -8.62 19.35 9.72
C VAL A 169 -9.29 20.25 10.75
N PRO A 170 -9.44 21.57 10.47
CA PRO A 170 -10.20 22.47 11.35
C PRO A 170 -11.63 21.95 11.59
N GLY A 171 -12.05 21.93 12.86
CA GLY A 171 -13.35 21.39 13.27
C GLY A 171 -13.32 19.97 13.83
N ILE A 172 -12.30 19.17 13.48
CA ILE A 172 -12.15 17.82 14.01
C ILE A 172 -11.34 17.88 15.30
N ASN A 173 -11.98 17.47 16.41
CA ASN A 173 -11.33 17.47 17.71
C ASN A 173 -10.55 16.17 17.96
N THR A 174 -9.24 16.19 17.68
CA THR A 174 -8.29 15.10 17.98
C THR A 174 -7.41 15.41 19.18
N ARG A 175 -6.73 14.39 19.74
CA ARG A 175 -5.76 14.55 20.83
C ARG A 175 -4.59 15.47 20.43
N HIS A 176 -4.03 15.27 19.24
CA HIS A 176 -2.94 16.09 18.71
C HIS A 176 -3.50 17.18 17.80
N LYS A 177 -2.92 18.38 17.87
CA LYS A 177 -3.26 19.54 17.05
C LYS A 177 -2.15 19.86 16.08
N GLU A 178 -2.48 20.56 15.00
CA GLU A 178 -1.51 21.11 14.03
C GLU A 178 -0.56 20.05 13.45
N VAL A 179 -1.08 18.86 13.18
CA VAL A 179 -0.34 17.80 12.49
C VAL A 179 -0.38 18.09 10.99
N ASP A 180 0.75 18.07 10.32
CA ASP A 180 0.84 18.20 8.85
C ASP A 180 2.02 17.36 8.33
N ILE A 181 1.78 16.06 8.23
CA ILE A 181 2.80 15.06 7.88
C ILE A 181 2.47 14.46 6.51
N VAL A 182 3.50 14.27 5.69
CA VAL A 182 3.39 13.55 4.42
C VAL A 182 4.10 12.22 4.53
N VAL A 183 3.36 11.12 4.38
CA VAL A 183 3.92 9.77 4.38
C VAL A 183 4.11 9.33 2.94
N ILE A 184 5.36 9.10 2.54
CA ILE A 184 5.76 8.59 1.22
C ILE A 184 6.30 7.17 1.40
N ARG A 185 5.61 6.22 0.78
CA ARG A 185 5.83 4.79 0.93
C ARG A 185 6.24 4.18 -0.41
N GLU A 186 7.29 3.36 -0.38
CA GLU A 186 7.62 2.46 -1.49
C GLU A 186 6.51 1.41 -1.65
N ASN A 187 6.04 1.17 -2.87
CA ASN A 187 4.78 0.47 -3.13
C ASN A 187 4.93 -0.76 -4.06
N THR A 188 6.15 -1.18 -4.41
CA THR A 188 6.45 -2.22 -5.42
C THR A 188 7.44 -3.29 -4.98
N GLU A 189 8.05 -3.19 -3.79
CA GLU A 189 8.94 -4.22 -3.23
C GLU A 189 8.78 -4.32 -1.71
N GLY A 190 9.77 -4.90 -1.02
CA GLY A 190 9.76 -5.17 0.41
C GLY A 190 8.96 -6.42 0.75
N GLU A 191 8.23 -6.35 1.85
CA GLU A 191 7.45 -7.45 2.42
C GLU A 191 6.21 -7.79 1.58
N TYR A 192 5.79 -6.88 0.69
CA TYR A 192 4.63 -7.08 -0.20
C TYR A 192 5.01 -7.76 -1.53
N SER A 193 6.24 -8.26 -1.66
CA SER A 193 6.61 -9.18 -2.75
C SER A 193 5.84 -10.51 -2.66
N GLY A 194 5.31 -10.85 -1.48
CA GLY A 194 4.51 -12.07 -1.26
C GLY A 194 5.32 -13.36 -1.44
N LEU A 195 6.64 -13.27 -1.33
CA LEU A 195 7.54 -14.42 -1.47
C LEU A 195 7.65 -15.14 -0.12
N GLU A 196 6.70 -16.02 0.13
CA GLU A 196 6.66 -16.87 1.34
C GLU A 196 6.63 -18.34 0.94
N HIS A 197 7.29 -19.19 1.72
CA HIS A 197 7.23 -20.63 1.56
C HIS A 197 7.45 -21.34 2.89
N GLU A 198 6.93 -22.56 3.00
CA GLU A 198 7.16 -23.43 4.16
C GLU A 198 8.24 -24.47 3.80
N SER A 199 9.45 -24.26 4.31
CA SER A 199 10.61 -25.12 3.99
C SER A 199 10.44 -26.53 4.55
N VAL A 200 9.89 -26.62 5.76
CA VAL A 200 9.46 -27.87 6.41
C VAL A 200 8.21 -27.58 7.26
N PRO A 201 7.37 -28.58 7.57
CA PRO A 201 6.16 -28.36 8.38
C PRO A 201 6.46 -27.61 9.68
N GLY A 202 5.86 -26.43 9.86
CA GLY A 202 6.04 -25.51 10.98
C GLY A 202 7.12 -24.46 10.81
N VAL A 203 7.84 -24.40 9.68
CA VAL A 203 8.91 -23.41 9.41
C VAL A 203 8.59 -22.63 8.14
N VAL A 204 8.10 -21.40 8.33
CA VAL A 204 7.73 -20.49 7.25
C VAL A 204 8.80 -19.41 7.08
N GLU A 205 9.27 -19.24 5.84
CA GLU A 205 10.24 -18.24 5.44
C GLU A 205 9.57 -17.15 4.62
N GLY A 206 9.85 -15.89 4.97
CA GLY A 206 9.42 -14.71 4.20
C GLY A 206 10.62 -13.97 3.61
N LEU A 207 10.65 -13.84 2.28
CA LEU A 207 11.75 -13.23 1.54
C LEU A 207 11.46 -11.75 1.23
N LYS A 208 12.03 -10.87 2.06
CA LYS A 208 12.01 -9.42 1.83
C LYS A 208 13.06 -9.02 0.78
N ILE A 209 12.59 -8.47 -0.34
CA ILE A 209 13.46 -7.96 -1.41
C ILE A 209 13.49 -6.44 -1.39
N ILE A 210 14.68 -5.86 -1.27
CA ILE A 210 14.92 -4.41 -1.38
C ILE A 210 16.00 -4.20 -2.44
N THR A 211 15.76 -3.28 -3.37
CA THR A 211 16.68 -3.00 -4.48
C THR A 211 17.16 -1.54 -4.41
N SER A 212 18.40 -1.33 -4.84
CA SER A 212 19.00 0.01 -4.90
C SER A 212 18.20 0.94 -5.82
N GLU A 213 17.75 0.44 -6.97
CA GLU A 213 17.00 1.22 -7.96
C GLU A 213 15.68 1.77 -7.40
N LYS A 214 14.84 0.90 -6.81
CA LYS A 214 13.55 1.31 -6.25
C LYS A 214 13.71 2.18 -5.00
N SER A 215 14.66 1.87 -4.14
CA SER A 215 15.01 2.69 -2.97
C SER A 215 15.46 4.10 -3.37
N ARG A 216 16.34 4.22 -4.37
CA ARG A 216 16.76 5.50 -4.94
C ARG A 216 15.59 6.24 -5.58
N GLY A 217 14.73 5.53 -6.31
CA GLY A 217 13.55 6.08 -6.97
C GLY A 217 12.56 6.71 -5.98
N ILE A 218 12.21 6.02 -4.90
CA ILE A 218 11.29 6.54 -3.88
C ILE A 218 11.91 7.68 -3.06
N ALA A 219 13.21 7.59 -2.73
CA ALA A 219 13.93 8.66 -2.04
C ALA A 219 13.92 9.94 -2.88
N LYS A 220 14.29 9.82 -4.16
CA LYS A 220 14.29 10.94 -5.10
C LYS A 220 12.90 11.57 -5.25
N TYR A 221 11.87 10.74 -5.38
CA TYR A 221 10.49 11.22 -5.38
C TYR A 221 10.13 12.01 -4.11
N ALA A 222 10.56 11.56 -2.94
CA ALA A 222 10.28 12.24 -1.67
C ALA A 222 10.95 13.62 -1.56
N PHE A 223 12.22 13.74 -1.96
CA PHE A 223 12.92 15.04 -2.00
C PHE A 223 12.36 15.99 -3.05
N ASP A 224 12.02 15.46 -4.23
CA ASP A 224 11.37 16.22 -5.29
C ASP A 224 9.97 16.71 -4.88
N TYR A 225 9.22 15.88 -4.13
CA TYR A 225 7.94 16.25 -3.54
C TYR A 225 8.13 17.36 -2.50
N ALA A 226 9.10 17.20 -1.59
CA ALA A 226 9.39 18.16 -0.54
C ALA A 226 9.71 19.54 -1.12
N THR A 227 10.60 19.58 -2.12
CA THR A 227 11.02 20.81 -2.81
C THR A 227 9.84 21.54 -3.44
N ARG A 228 8.97 20.83 -4.16
CA ARG A 228 7.80 21.43 -4.85
C ARG A 228 6.73 21.96 -3.93
N HIS A 229 6.54 21.31 -2.79
CA HIS A 229 5.52 21.69 -1.82
C HIS A 229 6.08 22.60 -0.72
N GLY A 230 7.29 23.13 -0.91
CA GLY A 230 7.93 24.05 0.03
C GLY A 230 8.24 23.42 1.40
N ARG A 231 8.25 22.09 1.50
CA ARG A 231 8.62 21.35 2.70
C ARG A 231 10.11 21.51 2.98
N LYS A 232 10.48 21.35 4.25
CA LYS A 232 11.84 21.69 4.73
C LYS A 232 12.61 20.48 5.21
N LYS A 233 11.94 19.37 5.53
CA LYS A 233 12.59 18.19 6.08
C LYS A 233 12.07 16.89 5.47
N VAL A 234 13.00 15.96 5.21
CA VAL A 234 12.72 14.58 4.82
C VAL A 234 13.36 13.64 5.85
N THR A 235 12.53 12.80 6.49
CA THR A 235 12.98 11.77 7.43
C THR A 235 12.88 10.39 6.80
N ALA A 236 14.01 9.68 6.66
CA ALA A 236 14.01 8.27 6.24
C ALA A 236 13.71 7.34 7.42
N ILE A 237 12.66 6.52 7.31
CA ILE A 237 12.25 5.56 8.36
C ILE A 237 12.70 4.15 7.99
N HIS A 238 13.40 3.49 8.91
CA HIS A 238 14.04 2.20 8.66
C HIS A 238 14.19 1.37 9.94
N LYS A 239 14.73 0.16 9.82
CA LYS A 239 15.12 -0.74 10.92
C LYS A 239 16.53 -1.31 10.66
N ALA A 240 17.42 -0.47 10.15
CA ALA A 240 18.79 -0.86 9.76
C ALA A 240 19.67 -1.31 10.94
N ASN A 241 19.25 -1.07 12.19
CA ASN A 241 19.90 -1.62 13.38
C ASN A 241 19.79 -3.15 13.47
N ILE A 242 18.71 -3.73 12.93
CA ILE A 242 18.48 -5.17 12.85
C ILE A 242 18.76 -5.65 11.42
N MET A 243 18.10 -5.03 10.43
CA MET A 243 18.24 -5.37 9.01
C MET A 243 19.37 -4.58 8.35
N LYS A 244 20.61 -4.95 8.67
CA LYS A 244 21.81 -4.22 8.25
C LYS A 244 21.99 -4.15 6.72
N LEU A 245 21.52 -5.15 5.98
CA LEU A 245 21.65 -5.21 4.52
C LEU A 245 20.46 -4.58 3.79
N SER A 246 19.24 -5.07 4.02
CA SER A 246 18.04 -4.60 3.30
C SER A 246 17.69 -3.14 3.65
N ASP A 247 17.45 -2.86 4.91
CA ASP A 247 17.14 -1.49 5.36
C ASP A 247 18.39 -0.60 5.38
N GLY A 248 19.58 -1.17 5.55
CA GLY A 248 20.83 -0.45 5.38
C GLY A 248 21.03 0.04 3.93
N LEU A 249 20.66 -0.78 2.94
CA LEU A 249 20.65 -0.38 1.53
C LEU A 249 19.68 0.78 1.30
N PHE A 250 18.43 0.66 1.76
CA PHE A 250 17.44 1.73 1.66
C PHE A 250 17.94 3.05 2.26
N LEU A 251 18.49 3.00 3.49
CA LEU A 251 19.04 4.17 4.17
C LEU A 251 20.20 4.79 3.38
N ARG A 252 21.12 3.96 2.88
CA ARG A 252 22.26 4.43 2.08
C ARG A 252 21.82 5.16 0.82
N GLU A 253 20.84 4.62 0.09
CA GLU A 253 20.31 5.30 -1.12
C GLU A 253 19.59 6.60 -0.75
N CYS A 254 18.84 6.65 0.36
CA CYS A 254 18.23 7.89 0.83
C CYS A 254 19.28 8.96 1.15
N THR A 255 20.34 8.59 1.88
CA THR A 255 21.45 9.50 2.20
C THR A 255 22.15 10.00 0.95
N SER A 256 22.44 9.11 -0.01
CA SER A 256 23.08 9.50 -1.27
C SER A 256 22.21 10.44 -2.10
N VAL A 257 20.89 10.24 -2.13
CA VAL A 257 19.98 11.18 -2.80
C VAL A 257 19.94 12.53 -2.09
N ALA A 258 19.98 12.55 -0.75
CA ALA A 258 19.94 13.78 0.05
C ALA A 258 21.05 14.77 -0.30
N GLU A 259 22.23 14.28 -0.70
CA GLU A 259 23.37 15.11 -1.13
C GLU A 259 23.00 16.03 -2.31
N GLY A 260 22.03 15.63 -3.14
CA GLY A 260 21.51 16.44 -4.25
C GLY A 260 20.51 17.53 -3.86
N TYR A 261 20.07 17.59 -2.60
CA TYR A 261 19.03 18.50 -2.12
C TYR A 261 19.46 19.28 -0.87
N PRO A 262 20.51 20.12 -0.95
CA PRO A 262 21.10 20.79 0.22
C PRO A 262 20.15 21.75 0.96
N SER A 263 19.06 22.18 0.32
CA SER A 263 18.03 23.04 0.93
C SER A 263 17.01 22.29 1.79
N ILE A 264 17.04 20.95 1.79
CA ILE A 264 16.12 20.10 2.54
C ILE A 264 16.92 19.42 3.66
N GLU A 265 16.48 19.60 4.90
CA GLU A 265 17.04 18.89 6.04
C GLU A 265 16.77 17.39 5.87
N PHE A 266 17.82 16.57 5.97
CA PHE A 266 17.71 15.13 5.95
C PHE A 266 18.10 14.54 7.30
N ASN A 267 17.25 13.65 7.81
CA ASN A 267 17.55 12.82 8.95
C ASN A 267 17.00 11.40 8.76
N SER A 268 17.42 10.47 9.61
CA SER A 268 16.85 9.13 9.65
C SER A 268 16.38 8.75 11.05
N MET A 269 15.43 7.84 11.13
CA MET A 269 14.87 7.38 12.40
C MET A 269 14.50 5.91 12.31
N ILE A 270 14.77 5.16 13.38
CA ILE A 270 14.29 3.78 13.48
C ILE A 270 12.76 3.74 13.65
N ILE A 271 12.08 2.79 13.02
CA ILE A 271 10.62 2.70 13.01
C ILE A 271 9.99 2.65 14.41
N ASP A 272 10.62 1.98 15.38
CA ASP A 272 10.11 1.92 16.76
C ASP A 272 10.05 3.31 17.40
N ASN A 273 11.16 4.07 17.31
CA ASN A 273 11.22 5.42 17.82
C ASN A 273 10.28 6.33 17.02
N CYS A 274 10.18 6.13 15.71
CA CYS A 274 9.22 6.85 14.86
C CYS A 274 7.79 6.69 15.38
N CYS A 275 7.34 5.47 15.67
CA CYS A 275 6.01 5.22 16.23
C CYS A 275 5.83 5.89 17.59
N MET A 276 6.82 5.81 18.49
CA MET A 276 6.79 6.50 19.79
C MET A 276 6.68 8.03 19.64
N GLN A 277 7.46 8.60 18.71
CA GLN A 277 7.49 10.03 18.45
C GLN A 277 6.20 10.52 17.77
N LEU A 278 5.59 9.72 16.89
CA LEU A 278 4.34 10.07 16.22
C LEU A 278 3.18 10.22 17.21
N VAL A 279 3.08 9.34 18.21
CA VAL A 279 2.01 9.42 19.22
C VAL A 279 2.32 10.41 20.35
N SER A 280 3.56 10.90 20.43
CA SER A 280 3.98 11.85 21.48
C SER A 280 4.04 13.28 20.95
N ARG A 281 4.82 13.52 19.90
CA ARG A 281 5.08 14.84 19.29
C ARG A 281 5.12 14.73 17.75
N PRO A 282 3.96 14.53 17.08
CA PRO A 282 3.91 14.34 15.63
C PRO A 282 4.35 15.56 14.82
N GLN A 283 4.24 16.77 15.37
CA GLN A 283 4.57 18.04 14.69
C GLN A 283 6.05 18.18 14.33
N GLN A 284 6.89 17.29 14.84
CA GLN A 284 8.30 17.27 14.47
C GLN A 284 8.55 16.69 13.08
N PHE A 285 7.60 15.95 12.51
CA PHE A 285 7.74 15.34 11.19
C PHE A 285 7.19 16.25 10.10
N ASP A 286 7.81 16.18 8.93
CA ASP A 286 7.38 16.90 7.73
C ASP A 286 7.12 15.87 6.62
N VAL A 287 8.07 15.63 5.72
CA VAL A 287 8.02 14.51 4.77
C VAL A 287 8.71 13.28 5.37
N MET A 288 8.07 12.13 5.31
CA MET A 288 8.61 10.86 5.77
C MET A 288 8.70 9.89 4.59
N VAL A 289 9.87 9.28 4.36
CA VAL A 289 10.08 8.29 3.30
C VAL A 289 10.45 6.94 3.89
N MET A 290 9.83 5.85 3.42
CA MET A 290 10.03 4.53 4.01
C MET A 290 9.71 3.35 3.08
N PRO A 291 10.28 2.16 3.38
CA PRO A 291 9.88 0.90 2.77
C PRO A 291 8.40 0.56 2.98
N ASN A 292 7.95 -0.43 2.21
CA ASN A 292 6.55 -0.74 1.99
C ASN A 292 5.76 -1.06 3.29
N LEU A 293 6.24 -1.99 4.12
CA LEU A 293 5.55 -2.36 5.37
C LEU A 293 5.41 -1.21 6.36
N TYR A 294 6.50 -0.47 6.60
CA TYR A 294 6.49 0.64 7.55
C TYR A 294 5.57 1.76 7.10
N GLY A 295 5.52 2.03 5.79
CA GLY A 295 4.61 3.00 5.20
C GLY A 295 3.16 2.69 5.49
N ASN A 296 2.77 1.41 5.48
CA ASN A 296 1.41 1.02 5.82
C ASN A 296 1.09 1.30 7.30
N ILE A 297 2.01 0.96 8.19
CA ILE A 297 1.83 1.14 9.64
C ILE A 297 1.76 2.63 9.98
N VAL A 298 2.77 3.40 9.53
CA VAL A 298 2.87 4.83 9.80
C VAL A 298 1.71 5.59 9.14
N GLY A 299 1.27 5.20 7.94
CA GLY A 299 0.10 5.79 7.29
C GLY A 299 -1.18 5.65 8.13
N ASN A 300 -1.43 4.47 8.70
CA ASN A 300 -2.58 4.24 9.58
C ASN A 300 -2.48 4.99 10.91
N ILE A 301 -1.28 5.04 11.51
CA ILE A 301 -1.04 5.87 12.71
C ILE A 301 -1.32 7.34 12.40
N GLY A 302 -0.78 7.84 11.28
CA GLY A 302 -1.00 9.21 10.81
C GLY A 302 -2.48 9.52 10.61
N ALA A 303 -3.24 8.60 10.02
CA ALA A 303 -4.68 8.74 9.90
C ALA A 303 -5.37 8.82 11.27
N GLY A 304 -5.03 7.93 12.20
CA GLY A 304 -5.55 7.97 13.57
C GLY A 304 -5.24 9.28 14.31
N LEU A 305 -4.08 9.89 14.08
CA LEU A 305 -3.68 11.16 14.71
C LEU A 305 -4.55 12.35 14.29
N VAL A 306 -5.02 12.36 13.04
CA VAL A 306 -5.73 13.51 12.44
C VAL A 306 -7.24 13.33 12.35
N GLY A 307 -7.77 12.23 12.88
CA GLY A 307 -9.21 12.01 13.01
C GLY A 307 -9.73 10.78 12.28
N GLY A 308 -8.87 9.87 11.83
CA GLY A 308 -9.26 8.55 11.32
C GLY A 308 -9.15 8.40 9.79
N ALA A 309 -9.52 7.22 9.32
CA ALA A 309 -9.42 6.80 7.93
C ALA A 309 -10.27 7.65 6.97
N GLY A 310 -11.43 8.11 7.44
CA GLY A 310 -12.38 8.92 6.66
C GLY A 310 -11.89 10.32 6.31
N ILE A 311 -10.72 10.75 6.78
CA ILE A 311 -10.19 12.11 6.59
C ILE A 311 -8.97 12.16 5.67
N CYS A 312 -8.10 11.14 5.70
CA CYS A 312 -6.81 11.22 5.03
C CYS A 312 -6.92 10.94 3.53
N PRO A 313 -6.57 11.88 2.65
CA PRO A 313 -6.46 11.60 1.22
C PRO A 313 -5.13 10.88 0.91
N GLY A 314 -5.15 10.13 -0.18
CA GLY A 314 -4.00 9.40 -0.69
C GLY A 314 -3.90 9.42 -2.22
N ARG A 315 -2.71 9.10 -2.71
CA ARG A 315 -2.46 8.84 -4.13
C ARG A 315 -1.36 7.81 -4.32
N ASN A 316 -1.41 7.10 -5.42
CA ASN A 316 -0.34 6.23 -5.88
C ASN A 316 0.17 6.78 -7.20
N VAL A 317 1.48 6.92 -7.29
CA VAL A 317 2.16 7.64 -8.36
C VAL A 317 3.13 6.69 -9.05
N GLY A 318 2.99 6.56 -10.36
CA GLY A 318 3.94 5.92 -11.26
C GLY A 318 4.69 6.95 -12.09
N ARG A 319 5.53 6.52 -13.04
CA ARG A 319 6.19 7.48 -13.96
C ARG A 319 5.22 8.12 -14.95
N GLU A 320 4.23 7.35 -15.40
CA GLU A 320 3.29 7.75 -16.46
C GLU A 320 1.86 7.94 -15.96
N TYR A 321 1.50 7.32 -14.84
CA TYR A 321 0.12 7.23 -14.35
C TYR A 321 0.02 7.66 -12.89
N VAL A 322 -1.15 8.16 -12.49
CA VAL A 322 -1.48 8.45 -11.09
C VAL A 322 -2.88 7.97 -10.75
N VAL A 323 -3.03 7.38 -9.57
CA VAL A 323 -4.31 6.88 -9.07
C VAL A 323 -4.57 7.47 -7.69
N PHE A 324 -5.63 8.27 -7.57
CA PHE A 324 -6.09 8.89 -6.33
C PHE A 324 -7.02 7.95 -5.58
N GLU A 325 -6.88 7.87 -4.26
CA GLU A 325 -7.68 6.98 -3.40
C GLU A 325 -7.70 7.50 -1.96
N GLN A 326 -8.50 6.92 -1.06
CA GLN A 326 -8.38 7.23 0.37
C GLN A 326 -7.01 6.77 0.90
N GLY A 327 -6.39 7.57 1.76
CA GLY A 327 -5.06 7.32 2.29
C GLY A 327 -5.00 6.11 3.24
N ALA A 328 -6.08 5.87 3.97
CA ALA A 328 -6.28 4.67 4.77
C ALA A 328 -7.24 3.71 4.04
N ARG A 329 -6.87 2.42 3.98
CA ARG A 329 -7.54 1.42 3.13
C ARG A 329 -8.68 0.70 3.86
N HIS A 330 -9.67 1.46 4.33
CA HIS A 330 -10.85 0.92 5.00
C HIS A 330 -11.99 0.73 3.99
N VAL A 331 -12.45 -0.52 3.82
CA VAL A 331 -13.56 -0.84 2.91
C VAL A 331 -14.92 -0.43 3.48
N GLY A 332 -15.05 -0.40 4.82
CA GLY A 332 -16.29 0.00 5.49
C GLY A 332 -17.49 -0.90 5.19
N LEU A 333 -17.30 -2.23 5.04
CA LEU A 333 -18.40 -3.15 4.71
C LEU A 333 -19.56 -3.09 5.71
N ASP A 334 -19.25 -2.81 6.97
CA ASP A 334 -20.20 -2.67 8.07
C ASP A 334 -20.99 -1.35 8.04
N LEU A 335 -20.55 -0.37 7.26
CA LEU A 335 -21.18 0.94 7.07
C LEU A 335 -21.88 1.08 5.72
N ALA A 336 -21.70 0.11 4.81
CA ALA A 336 -22.26 0.14 3.48
C ALA A 336 -23.80 0.21 3.51
N PHE A 337 -24.36 0.98 2.58
CA PHE A 337 -25.79 1.22 2.36
C PHE A 337 -26.54 1.89 3.53
N GLN A 338 -25.80 2.42 4.52
CA GLN A 338 -26.39 3.13 5.65
C GLN A 338 -26.33 4.64 5.51
N ASN A 339 -25.64 5.17 4.48
CA ASN A 339 -25.45 6.60 4.28
C ASN A 339 -24.83 7.31 5.49
N VAL A 340 -23.91 6.63 6.19
CA VAL A 340 -23.16 7.15 7.36
C VAL A 340 -21.67 7.30 7.08
N ALA A 341 -21.21 6.89 5.89
CA ALA A 341 -19.82 6.96 5.49
C ALA A 341 -19.35 8.42 5.33
N ASN A 342 -18.16 8.74 5.85
CA ASN A 342 -17.57 10.06 5.69
C ASN A 342 -16.90 10.21 4.31
N PRO A 343 -17.36 11.13 3.44
CA PRO A 343 -16.79 11.31 2.11
C PRO A 343 -15.51 12.15 2.07
N THR A 344 -15.07 12.72 3.19
CA THR A 344 -13.99 13.71 3.24
C THR A 344 -12.70 13.22 2.61
N ALA A 345 -12.21 12.02 2.95
CA ALA A 345 -10.99 11.47 2.38
C ALA A 345 -11.07 11.32 0.85
N MET A 346 -12.18 10.78 0.33
CA MET A 346 -12.37 10.60 -1.11
C MET A 346 -12.47 11.95 -1.83
N LEU A 347 -13.21 12.90 -1.26
CA LEU A 347 -13.33 14.25 -1.80
C LEU A 347 -11.97 14.98 -1.81
N LEU A 348 -11.19 14.90 -0.73
CA LEU A 348 -9.85 15.48 -0.68
C LEU A 348 -8.89 14.80 -1.68
N SER A 349 -9.01 13.49 -1.91
CA SER A 349 -8.26 12.80 -2.97
C SER A 349 -8.67 13.30 -4.36
N SER A 350 -9.96 13.56 -4.58
CA SER A 350 -10.45 14.16 -5.83
C SER A 350 -10.01 15.62 -6.01
N VAL A 351 -9.83 16.37 -4.93
CA VAL A 351 -9.20 17.71 -4.95
C VAL A 351 -7.75 17.59 -5.40
N GLN A 352 -6.98 16.64 -4.86
CA GLN A 352 -5.60 16.40 -5.31
C GLN A 352 -5.53 16.01 -6.78
N MET A 353 -6.50 15.25 -7.27
CA MET A 353 -6.66 14.93 -8.68
C MET A 353 -6.91 16.19 -9.53
N LEU A 354 -7.80 17.09 -9.11
CA LEU A 354 -8.03 18.35 -9.82
C LEU A 354 -6.75 19.21 -9.89
N ARG A 355 -5.95 19.24 -8.81
CA ARG A 355 -4.64 19.94 -8.81
C ARG A 355 -3.66 19.30 -9.79
N HIS A 356 -3.62 17.97 -9.86
CA HIS A 356 -2.81 17.24 -10.85
C HIS A 356 -3.24 17.54 -12.28
N LEU A 357 -4.55 17.67 -12.53
CA LEU A 357 -5.12 18.04 -13.83
C LEU A 357 -4.93 19.52 -14.19
N GLY A 358 -4.31 20.34 -13.33
CA GLY A 358 -4.14 21.78 -13.55
C GLY A 358 -5.38 22.63 -13.23
N ASN A 359 -6.43 22.03 -12.67
CA ASN A 359 -7.70 22.69 -12.35
C ASN A 359 -7.70 23.29 -10.93
N GLN A 360 -6.74 24.20 -10.66
CA GLN A 360 -6.52 24.75 -9.32
C GLN A 360 -7.74 25.47 -8.74
N SER A 361 -8.43 26.29 -9.53
CA SER A 361 -9.60 27.05 -9.06
C SER A 361 -10.75 26.16 -8.59
N HIS A 362 -10.99 25.03 -9.27
CA HIS A 362 -11.99 24.04 -8.84
C HIS A 362 -11.54 23.31 -7.57
N ALA A 363 -10.25 22.95 -7.51
CA ALA A 363 -9.68 22.31 -6.34
C ALA A 363 -9.80 23.20 -5.08
N ASP A 364 -9.42 24.47 -5.17
CA ASP A 364 -9.47 25.44 -4.06
C ASP A 364 -10.89 25.66 -3.55
N ARG A 365 -11.86 25.79 -4.48
CA ARG A 365 -13.28 25.97 -4.15
C ARG A 365 -13.85 24.77 -3.40
N ILE A 366 -13.59 23.56 -3.90
CA ILE A 366 -14.09 22.32 -3.28
C ILE A 366 -13.40 22.09 -1.93
N GLU A 367 -12.08 22.24 -1.85
CA GLU A 367 -11.33 22.09 -0.59
C GLU A 367 -11.81 23.06 0.48
N SER A 368 -12.01 24.33 0.12
CA SER A 368 -12.54 25.35 1.03
C SER A 368 -13.95 25.01 1.50
N ALA A 369 -14.81 24.49 0.61
CA ALA A 369 -16.16 24.06 0.95
C ALA A 369 -16.16 22.86 1.91
N ILE A 370 -15.25 21.89 1.71
CA ILE A 370 -15.07 20.74 2.61
C ILE A 370 -14.69 21.24 4.01
N TYR A 371 -13.63 22.04 4.13
CA TYR A 371 -13.17 22.54 5.43
C TYR A 371 -14.19 23.46 6.12
N LYS A 372 -14.92 24.27 5.36
CA LYS A 372 -16.03 25.08 5.89
C LYS A 372 -17.19 24.21 6.40
N THR A 373 -17.43 23.05 5.78
CA THR A 373 -18.52 22.15 6.19
C THR A 373 -18.13 21.35 7.43
N VAL A 374 -16.92 20.78 7.44
CA VAL A 374 -16.40 20.00 8.57
C VAL A 374 -16.20 20.85 9.84
N SER A 375 -15.96 22.15 9.69
CA SER A 375 -15.84 23.07 10.83
C SER A 375 -17.18 23.54 11.41
N GLN A 376 -18.32 23.23 10.78
CA GLN A 376 -19.62 23.64 11.30
C GLN A 376 -20.10 22.71 12.42
N PRO A 377 -20.56 23.25 13.57
CA PRO A 377 -21.04 22.45 14.70
C PRO A 377 -22.24 21.53 14.36
N LYS A 378 -23.02 21.89 13.34
CA LYS A 378 -24.20 21.12 12.90
C LYS A 378 -23.83 19.86 12.12
N VAL A 379 -22.63 19.78 11.57
CA VAL A 379 -22.12 18.61 10.84
C VAL A 379 -21.25 17.82 11.82
N SER A 380 -21.90 16.98 12.62
CA SER A 380 -21.23 16.08 13.55
C SER A 380 -20.63 14.90 12.79
N LEU A 381 -19.30 14.85 12.69
CA LEU A 381 -18.60 13.63 12.29
C LEU A 381 -18.60 12.67 13.48
N SER A 382 -19.48 11.67 13.43
CA SER A 382 -19.51 10.65 14.48
C SER A 382 -18.19 9.86 14.47
N ALA A 383 -17.72 9.44 15.65
CA ALA A 383 -16.51 8.62 15.76
C ALA A 383 -16.60 7.35 14.88
N ARG A 384 -17.79 6.79 14.71
CA ARG A 384 -18.02 5.58 13.88
C ARG A 384 -17.84 5.83 12.38
N ALA A 385 -18.05 7.07 11.91
CA ALA A 385 -17.83 7.44 10.51
C ALA A 385 -16.35 7.76 10.19
N LEU A 386 -15.50 7.78 11.23
CA LEU A 386 -14.09 8.17 11.13
C LEU A 386 -13.14 6.97 11.17
N PHE A 387 -13.54 5.86 11.79
CA PHE A 387 -12.70 4.67 12.03
C PHE A 387 -13.13 3.46 11.21
#